data_AF-A0A831XFF4-F1
#
_entry.id   AF-A0A831XFF4-F1
#
_cell.length_a   1.000
_cell.length_b   1.000
_cell.length_c   1.000
_cell.angle_alpha   90.00
_cell.angle_beta   90.00
_cell.angle_gamma   90.00
#
_symmetry.space_group_name_H-M   'P 1'
#
loop_
_entity.id
_entity.type
_entity.pdbx_description
1 polymer ?
#
loop_
_entity_poly.entity_id
_entity_poly.type
_entity_poly.pdbx_seq_one_letter_code
_entity_poly.pdbx_strand_id
1 'polypeptide(L)'
;MTLYGETPENGSAAPDAELIRLINEAIALELNVSRLYALFQDQFPEDAEFWQALSLEEENHALLLKIGRRHFAPQEIFPLELLPDSVKPLIKQNRELEQLIGDFEILPPLREDAFRLAIALEEAAGEIHYQRAMAGETRNEALKVFQTLNNNDRDHADRIRRYMEERGIGQSS
;
A
#
# COMPACT_ATOMS: atom_id res chain seq x y z
N MET A 1 -21.64 -56.41 -9.19
CA MET A 1 -22.44 -55.20 -8.93
C MET A 1 -21.54 -54.23 -8.20
N THR A 2 -20.83 -53.40 -8.96
CA THR A 2 -19.81 -52.47 -8.46
C THR A 2 -20.50 -51.13 -8.24
N LEU A 3 -20.61 -50.70 -6.99
CA LEU A 3 -21.13 -49.37 -6.66
C LEU A 3 -19.94 -48.40 -6.58
N TYR A 4 -19.86 -47.53 -7.58
CA TYR A 4 -19.17 -46.25 -7.50
C TYR A 4 -19.96 -45.31 -6.57
N GLY A 5 -19.24 -44.42 -5.90
CA GLY A 5 -19.75 -43.35 -5.03
C GLY A 5 -18.58 -42.78 -4.24
N GLU A 6 -17.68 -42.07 -4.95
CA GLU A 6 -17.60 -40.61 -4.90
C GLU A 6 -17.12 -40.09 -3.54
N THR A 7 -15.80 -39.90 -3.45
CA THR A 7 -15.17 -39.01 -2.48
C THR A 7 -15.61 -37.58 -2.74
N PRO A 8 -16.01 -36.78 -1.73
CA PRO A 8 -16.17 -35.35 -1.94
C PRO A 8 -14.79 -34.72 -2.11
N GLU A 9 -14.57 -34.15 -3.30
CA GLU A 9 -13.54 -33.14 -3.55
C GLU A 9 -13.79 -31.99 -2.57
N ASN A 10 -12.93 -31.89 -1.56
CA ASN A 10 -12.81 -30.68 -0.77
C ASN A 10 -11.32 -30.36 -0.66
N GLY A 11 -10.74 -30.03 -1.81
CA GLY A 11 -9.44 -29.39 -1.89
C GLY A 11 -9.67 -27.94 -2.28
N SER A 12 -9.71 -27.02 -1.32
CA SER A 12 -9.35 -25.64 -1.68
C SER A 12 -7.93 -25.73 -2.21
N ALA A 13 -7.73 -25.51 -3.51
CA ALA A 13 -6.38 -25.37 -4.04
C ALA A 13 -5.67 -24.33 -3.18
N ALA A 14 -4.48 -24.67 -2.68
CA ALA A 14 -3.69 -23.67 -1.97
C ALA A 14 -3.54 -22.45 -2.90
N PRO A 15 -3.76 -21.22 -2.39
CA PRO A 15 -3.68 -20.03 -3.24
C PRO A 15 -2.32 -19.99 -3.92
N ASP A 16 -2.30 -19.54 -5.19
CA ASP A 16 -1.09 -19.46 -6.01
C ASP A 16 0.05 -18.83 -5.19
N ALA A 17 1.16 -19.56 -5.07
CA ALA A 17 2.31 -19.14 -4.28
C ALA A 17 2.85 -17.78 -4.74
N GLU A 18 2.75 -17.47 -6.04
CA GLU A 18 3.16 -16.17 -6.58
C GLU A 18 2.18 -15.06 -6.18
N LEU A 19 0.87 -15.33 -6.21
CA LEU A 19 -0.15 -14.37 -5.74
C LEU A 19 0.04 -14.04 -4.25
N ILE A 20 0.25 -15.06 -3.40
CA ILE A 20 0.49 -14.84 -1.98
C ILE A 20 1.75 -14.02 -1.75
N ARG A 21 2.79 -14.25 -2.56
CA ARG A 21 4.02 -13.47 -2.49
C ARG A 21 3.80 -12.02 -2.92
N LEU A 22 3.06 -11.77 -3.99
CA LEU A 22 2.66 -10.43 -4.42
C LEU A 22 1.93 -9.69 -3.30
N ILE A 23 0.91 -10.33 -2.71
CA ILE A 23 0.14 -9.71 -1.62
C ILE A 23 1.02 -9.40 -0.42
N ASN A 24 1.94 -10.30 -0.05
CA ASN A 24 2.84 -10.08 1.08
C ASN A 24 3.81 -8.92 0.85
N GLU A 25 4.36 -8.79 -0.36
CA GLU A 25 5.26 -7.69 -0.69
C GLU A 25 4.51 -6.36 -0.81
N ALA A 26 3.25 -6.36 -1.27
CA ALA A 26 2.39 -5.18 -1.23
C ALA A 26 2.10 -4.78 0.22
N ILE A 27 1.70 -5.71 1.08
CA ILE A 27 1.51 -5.43 2.52
C ILE A 27 2.78 -4.85 3.16
N ALA A 28 3.95 -5.38 2.81
CA ALA A 28 5.22 -4.86 3.33
C ALA A 28 5.51 -3.44 2.83
N LEU A 29 5.14 -3.13 1.59
CA LEU A 29 5.27 -1.79 1.02
C LEU A 29 4.46 -0.77 1.81
N GLU A 30 3.16 -1.01 1.97
CA GLU A 30 2.26 -0.14 2.75
C GLU A 30 2.80 0.12 4.17
N LEU A 31 3.26 -0.93 4.85
CA LEU A 31 3.81 -0.80 6.21
C LEU A 31 5.14 -0.04 6.25
N ASN A 32 5.98 -0.18 5.23
CA ASN A 32 7.23 0.55 5.12
C ASN A 32 6.98 2.04 4.84
N VAL A 33 6.02 2.36 3.96
CA VAL A 33 5.60 3.76 3.71
C VAL A 33 5.00 4.36 4.99
N SER A 34 4.11 3.63 5.67
CA SER A 34 3.56 4.05 6.97
C SER A 34 4.65 4.38 7.98
N ARG A 35 5.68 3.51 8.11
CA ARG A 35 6.81 3.72 9.02
C ARG A 35 7.64 4.93 8.63
N LEU A 36 7.86 5.15 7.33
CA LEU A 36 8.55 6.35 6.85
C LEU A 36 7.78 7.63 7.22
N TYR A 37 6.46 7.63 7.07
CA TYR A 37 5.63 8.76 7.47
C TYR A 37 5.60 8.98 8.98
N ALA A 38 5.57 7.92 9.79
CA ALA A 38 5.74 8.04 11.23
C ALA A 38 7.12 8.62 11.62
N LEU A 39 8.18 8.25 10.90
CA LEU A 39 9.50 8.85 11.10
C LEU A 39 9.49 10.35 10.76
N PHE A 40 8.85 10.76 9.66
CA PHE A 40 8.69 12.17 9.30
C PHE A 40 7.84 12.95 10.30
N GLN A 41 6.81 12.34 10.88
CA GLN A 41 6.03 12.93 11.97
C GLN A 41 6.94 13.32 13.15
N ASP A 42 7.84 12.42 13.56
CA ASP A 42 8.77 12.67 14.67
C ASP A 42 9.84 13.72 14.33
N GLN A 43 10.29 13.76 13.07
CA GLN A 43 11.37 14.63 12.59
C GLN A 43 10.89 16.06 12.24
N PHE A 44 9.62 16.22 11.84
CA PHE A 44 9.03 17.50 11.45
C PHE A 44 7.79 17.80 12.29
N PRO A 45 7.95 18.22 13.57
CA PRO A 45 6.84 18.45 14.48
C PRO A 45 5.80 19.47 13.97
N GLU A 46 6.20 20.42 13.13
CA GLU A 46 5.30 21.38 12.49
C GLU A 46 4.31 20.75 11.50
N ASP A 47 4.63 19.57 10.97
CA ASP A 47 3.83 18.81 10.01
C ASP A 47 3.32 17.49 10.60
N ALA A 48 3.49 17.29 11.91
CA ALA A 48 3.24 16.00 12.57
C ALA A 48 1.81 15.46 12.33
N GLU A 49 0.79 16.32 12.42
CA GLU A 49 -0.60 15.91 12.15
C GLU A 49 -0.81 15.43 10.71
N PHE A 50 -0.12 16.04 9.75
CA PHE A 50 -0.22 15.67 8.35
C PHE A 50 0.43 14.29 8.11
N TRP A 51 1.63 14.09 8.62
CA TRP A 51 2.35 12.82 8.50
C TRP A 51 1.67 11.69 9.26
N GLN A 52 1.10 11.98 10.45
CA GLN A 52 0.33 11.01 11.21
C GLN A 52 -0.89 10.53 10.43
N ALA A 53 -1.62 11.45 9.77
CA ALA A 53 -2.78 11.08 8.97
C ALA A 53 -2.39 10.12 7.84
N LEU A 54 -1.35 10.44 7.05
CA LEU A 54 -0.89 9.54 5.98
C LEU A 54 -0.40 8.20 6.54
N SER A 55 0.35 8.20 7.64
CA SER A 55 0.85 6.97 8.27
C SER A 55 -0.30 6.01 8.64
N LEU A 56 -1.39 6.53 9.23
CA LEU A 56 -2.57 5.75 9.59
C LEU A 56 -3.34 5.23 8.37
N GLU A 57 -3.38 6.01 7.30
CA GLU A 57 -4.00 5.60 6.03
C GLU A 57 -3.24 4.42 5.41
N GLU A 58 -1.90 4.44 5.39
CA GLU A 58 -1.11 3.30 4.89
C GLU A 58 -1.24 2.04 5.77
N GLU A 59 -1.36 2.21 7.11
CA GLU A 59 -1.68 1.08 7.99
C GLU A 59 -3.04 0.45 7.64
N ASN A 60 -4.01 1.28 7.26
CA ASN A 60 -5.33 0.82 6.81
C ASN A 60 -5.21 0.04 5.49
N HIS A 61 -4.44 0.53 4.51
CA HIS A 61 -4.21 -0.18 3.24
C HIS A 61 -3.57 -1.55 3.49
N ALA A 62 -2.53 -1.61 4.32
CA ALA A 62 -1.91 -2.85 4.74
C ALA A 62 -2.90 -3.81 5.41
N LEU A 63 -3.81 -3.30 6.24
CA LEU A 63 -4.84 -4.08 6.90
C LEU A 63 -5.84 -4.67 5.90
N LEU A 64 -6.29 -3.88 4.92
CA LEU A 64 -7.20 -4.33 3.87
C LEU A 64 -6.56 -5.44 3.03
N LEU A 65 -5.30 -5.29 2.63
CA LEU A 65 -4.56 -6.34 1.93
C LEU A 65 -4.41 -7.62 2.78
N LYS A 66 -4.14 -7.50 4.10
CA LYS A 66 -4.09 -8.66 5.02
C LYS A 66 -5.45 -9.38 5.11
N ILE A 67 -6.55 -8.64 5.17
CA ILE A 67 -7.92 -9.19 5.15
C ILE A 67 -8.16 -9.90 3.82
N GLY A 68 -7.81 -9.26 2.70
CA GLY A 68 -7.86 -9.85 1.37
C GLY A 68 -7.12 -11.17 1.27
N ARG A 69 -5.86 -11.21 1.72
CA ARG A 69 -5.04 -12.42 1.75
C ARG A 69 -5.69 -13.54 2.56
N ARG A 70 -6.29 -13.20 3.71
CA ARG A 70 -6.87 -14.18 4.63
C ARG A 70 -8.22 -14.72 4.16
N HIS A 71 -9.05 -13.87 3.58
CA HIS A 71 -10.46 -14.18 3.31
C HIS A 71 -10.79 -14.32 1.83
N PHE A 72 -10.14 -13.56 0.94
CA PHE A 72 -10.47 -13.52 -0.48
C PHE A 72 -9.56 -14.41 -1.32
N ALA A 73 -8.25 -14.43 -1.02
CA ALA A 73 -7.29 -15.24 -1.78
C ALA A 73 -7.58 -16.76 -1.71
N PRO A 74 -7.94 -17.38 -0.57
CA PRO A 74 -8.28 -18.80 -0.52
C PRO A 74 -9.57 -19.17 -1.27
N GLN A 75 -10.39 -18.17 -1.59
CA GLN A 75 -11.62 -18.31 -2.37
C GLN A 75 -11.43 -17.91 -3.83
N GLU A 76 -10.19 -17.60 -4.26
CA GLU A 76 -9.85 -17.18 -5.63
C GLU A 76 -10.60 -15.91 -6.11
N ILE A 77 -11.05 -15.07 -5.17
CA ILE A 77 -11.78 -13.81 -5.43
C ILE A 77 -11.00 -12.57 -5.00
N PHE A 78 -9.69 -12.69 -4.77
CA PHE A 78 -8.86 -11.52 -4.48
C PHE A 78 -8.84 -10.59 -5.69
N PRO A 79 -9.12 -9.28 -5.54
CA PRO A 79 -9.08 -8.34 -6.64
C PRO A 79 -7.64 -8.07 -7.06
N LEU A 80 -7.22 -8.70 -8.16
CA LEU A 80 -5.87 -8.60 -8.71
C LEU A 80 -5.51 -7.18 -9.15
N GLU A 81 -6.51 -6.33 -9.39
CA GLU A 81 -6.35 -4.92 -9.71
C GLU A 81 -5.59 -4.13 -8.61
N LEU A 82 -5.58 -4.64 -7.36
CA LEU A 82 -4.83 -4.06 -6.25
C LEU A 82 -3.31 -4.28 -6.35
N LEU A 83 -2.86 -5.16 -7.24
CA LEU A 83 -1.47 -5.63 -7.27
C LEU A 83 -0.82 -5.26 -8.60
N PRO A 84 0.50 -5.04 -8.61
CA PRO A 84 1.25 -5.02 -9.85
C PRO A 84 1.32 -6.40 -10.49
N ASP A 85 1.60 -6.43 -11.79
CA ASP A 85 1.75 -7.67 -12.58
C ASP A 85 2.97 -8.52 -12.16
N SER A 86 3.89 -7.98 -11.37
CA SER A 86 5.13 -8.66 -10.96
C SER A 86 5.57 -8.29 -9.56
N VAL A 87 6.12 -9.26 -8.84
CA VAL A 87 6.64 -9.09 -7.48
C VAL A 87 8.00 -8.38 -7.43
N LYS A 88 8.76 -8.38 -8.54
CA LYS A 88 10.14 -7.85 -8.55
C LYS A 88 10.23 -6.35 -8.23
N PRO A 89 9.36 -5.47 -8.78
CA PRO A 89 9.35 -4.05 -8.41
C PRO A 89 9.06 -3.84 -6.91
N LEU A 90 8.12 -4.58 -6.34
CA LEU A 90 7.78 -4.47 -4.91
C LEU A 90 8.95 -4.85 -4.01
N ILE A 91 9.60 -5.99 -4.27
CA ILE A 91 10.78 -6.42 -3.48
C ILE A 91 11.89 -5.37 -3.53
N LYS A 92 12.11 -4.79 -4.71
CA LYS A 92 13.13 -3.75 -4.87
C LYS A 92 12.76 -2.51 -4.07
N GLN A 93 11.53 -2.02 -4.21
CA GLN A 93 11.05 -0.82 -3.54
C GLN A 93 11.03 -0.99 -2.00
N ASN A 94 10.61 -2.16 -1.49
CA ASN A 94 10.69 -2.49 -0.06
C ASN A 94 12.11 -2.39 0.49
N ARG A 95 13.09 -2.95 -0.22
CA ARG A 95 14.51 -2.87 0.20
C ARG A 95 15.04 -1.45 0.18
N GLU A 96 14.69 -0.68 -0.83
CA GLU A 96 15.08 0.73 -0.95
C GLU A 96 14.49 1.56 0.19
N LEU A 97 13.22 1.33 0.55
CA LEU A 97 12.55 1.97 1.68
C LEU A 97 13.17 1.59 3.04
N GLU A 98 13.40 0.31 3.28
CA GLU A 98 14.03 -0.15 4.53
C GLU A 98 15.41 0.50 4.73
N GLN A 99 16.20 0.60 3.66
CA GLN A 99 17.48 1.29 3.70
C GLN A 99 17.32 2.79 3.98
N LEU A 100 16.41 3.47 3.27
CA LEU A 100 16.15 4.91 3.46
C LEU A 100 15.70 5.22 4.88
N ILE A 101 14.79 4.41 5.45
CA ILE A 101 14.33 4.58 6.83
C ILE A 101 15.52 4.47 7.81
N GLY A 102 16.38 3.46 7.63
CA GLY A 102 17.58 3.30 8.46
C GLY A 102 18.56 4.46 8.33
N ASP A 103 18.73 5.00 7.13
CA ASP A 103 19.59 6.17 6.89
C ASP A 103 19.01 7.43 7.55
N PHE A 104 17.69 7.64 7.48
CA PHE A 104 17.01 8.79 8.06
C PHE A 104 16.85 8.74 9.58
N GLU A 105 16.85 7.55 10.19
CA GLU A 105 16.97 7.40 11.64
C GLU A 105 18.30 7.97 12.17
N ILE A 106 19.35 7.97 11.33
CA ILE A 106 20.68 8.52 11.66
C ILE A 106 20.78 10.00 11.27
N LEU A 107 20.33 10.33 10.06
CA LEU A 107 20.42 11.66 9.50
C LEU A 107 19.08 12.05 8.85
N PRO A 108 18.23 12.82 9.55
CA PRO A 108 16.98 13.29 8.98
C PRO A 108 17.18 14.04 7.66
N PRO A 109 16.30 13.83 6.66
CA PRO A 109 16.35 14.59 5.42
C PRO A 109 15.99 16.05 5.68
N LEU A 110 16.22 16.90 4.67
CA LEU A 110 15.59 18.23 4.68
C LEU A 110 14.08 18.07 4.56
N ARG A 111 13.33 18.94 5.23
CA ARG A 111 11.86 18.94 5.22
C ARG A 111 11.28 18.87 3.81
N GLU A 112 11.79 19.69 2.89
CA GLU A 112 11.37 19.68 1.49
C GLU A 112 11.66 18.35 0.78
N ASP A 113 12.82 17.76 1.05
CA ASP A 113 13.22 16.49 0.43
C ASP A 113 12.35 15.32 0.95
N ALA A 114 11.91 15.36 2.21
CA ALA A 114 10.96 14.40 2.76
C ALA A 114 9.64 14.39 1.99
N PHE A 115 9.07 15.58 1.72
CA PHE A 115 7.86 15.71 0.93
C PHE A 115 8.04 15.29 -0.53
N ARG A 116 9.17 15.66 -1.16
CA ARG A 116 9.47 15.23 -2.53
C ARG A 116 9.63 13.72 -2.64
N LEU A 117 10.26 13.10 -1.65
CA LEU A 117 10.38 11.65 -1.57
C LEU A 117 9.00 10.99 -1.40
N ALA A 118 8.16 11.51 -0.51
CA ALA A 118 6.80 11.01 -0.31
C ALA A 118 6.01 11.03 -1.64
N ILE A 119 6.02 12.15 -2.38
CA ILE A 119 5.39 12.23 -3.70
C ILE A 119 5.92 11.16 -4.65
N ALA A 120 7.25 10.98 -4.71
CA ALA A 120 7.85 9.99 -5.60
C ALA A 120 7.47 8.54 -5.24
N LEU A 121 7.24 8.25 -3.95
CA LEU A 121 6.77 6.96 -3.47
C LEU A 121 5.31 6.72 -3.88
N GLU A 122 4.42 7.69 -3.65
CA GLU A 122 3.01 7.62 -4.01
C GLU A 122 2.78 7.46 -5.53
N GLU A 123 3.72 7.96 -6.34
CA GLU A 123 3.69 7.82 -7.79
C GLU A 123 4.41 6.56 -8.31
N ALA A 124 5.05 5.80 -7.41
CA ALA A 124 5.72 4.56 -7.78
C ALA A 124 4.71 3.48 -8.17
N ALA A 125 5.18 2.51 -8.95
CA ALA A 125 4.32 1.46 -9.48
C ALA A 125 3.59 0.66 -8.38
N GLY A 126 4.20 0.42 -7.22
CA GLY A 126 3.53 -0.30 -6.12
C GLY A 126 2.26 0.40 -5.63
N GLU A 127 2.37 1.70 -5.31
CA GLU A 127 1.29 2.52 -4.78
C GLU A 127 0.22 2.84 -5.83
N ILE A 128 0.66 3.14 -7.06
CA ILE A 128 -0.26 3.62 -8.09
C ILE A 128 -1.29 2.56 -8.51
N HIS A 129 -0.96 1.27 -8.39
CA HIS A 129 -1.92 0.19 -8.66
C HIS A 129 -3.05 0.19 -7.62
N TYR A 130 -2.68 0.23 -6.33
CA TYR A 130 -3.64 0.28 -5.23
C TYR A 130 -4.53 1.53 -5.33
N GLN A 131 -3.91 2.70 -5.47
CA GLN A 131 -4.61 4.00 -5.58
C GLN A 131 -5.59 4.03 -6.76
N ARG A 132 -5.17 3.56 -7.95
CA ARG A 132 -6.05 3.48 -9.12
C ARG A 132 -7.20 2.51 -8.91
N ALA A 133 -6.95 1.37 -8.30
CA ALA A 133 -8.00 0.39 -8.00
C ALA A 133 -8.99 0.94 -6.97
N MET A 134 -8.53 1.75 -6.00
CA MET A 134 -9.41 2.43 -5.06
C MET A 134 -10.24 3.53 -5.73
N ALA A 135 -9.66 4.32 -6.62
CA ALA A 135 -10.33 5.45 -7.25
C ALA A 135 -11.25 5.07 -8.43
N GLY A 136 -10.98 3.94 -9.09
CA GLY A 136 -11.67 3.55 -10.33
C GLY A 136 -13.08 3.01 -10.15
N GLU A 137 -13.89 3.11 -11.20
CA GLU A 137 -15.15 2.35 -11.27
C GLU A 137 -14.86 0.86 -11.43
N THR A 138 -15.65 0.00 -10.76
CA THR A 138 -15.49 -1.44 -10.89
C THR A 138 -16.82 -2.19 -10.88
N ARG A 139 -16.83 -3.31 -11.63
CA ARG A 139 -17.89 -4.33 -11.58
C ARG A 139 -17.52 -5.53 -10.70
N ASN A 140 -16.29 -5.55 -10.18
CA ASN A 140 -15.81 -6.59 -9.28
C ASN A 140 -16.36 -6.34 -7.87
N GLU A 141 -17.26 -7.21 -7.40
CA GLU A 141 -17.89 -7.07 -6.08
C GLU A 141 -16.88 -7.17 -4.93
N ALA A 142 -15.82 -7.97 -5.07
CA ALA A 142 -14.75 -8.00 -4.09
C ALA A 142 -14.05 -6.65 -4.02
N LEU A 143 -13.67 -6.06 -5.16
CA LEU A 143 -13.03 -4.75 -5.19
C LEU A 143 -13.93 -3.65 -4.60
N LYS A 144 -15.24 -3.70 -4.80
CA LYS A 144 -16.20 -2.76 -4.17
C LYS A 144 -16.14 -2.81 -2.64
N VAL A 145 -15.95 -3.99 -2.04
CA VAL A 145 -15.77 -4.12 -0.59
C VAL A 145 -14.52 -3.37 -0.15
N PHE A 146 -13.39 -3.55 -0.83
CA PHE A 146 -12.16 -2.82 -0.52
C PHE A 146 -12.34 -1.32 -0.69
N GLN A 147 -12.91 -0.87 -1.81
CA GLN A 147 -13.18 0.54 -2.06
C GLN A 147 -14.05 1.19 -0.99
N THR A 148 -15.02 0.44 -0.44
CA THR A 148 -15.89 0.89 0.65
C THR A 148 -15.13 1.01 1.97
N LEU A 149 -14.26 0.03 2.26
CA LEU A 149 -13.48 -0.01 3.50
C LEU A 149 -12.28 0.96 3.49
N ASN A 150 -11.78 1.34 2.32
CA ASN A 150 -10.68 2.29 2.15
C ASN A 150 -11.05 3.74 2.49
N ASN A 151 -12.32 4.03 2.82
CA ASN A 151 -12.76 5.30 3.42
C ASN A 151 -12.30 6.61 2.74
N ASN A 152 -12.05 6.59 1.42
CA ASN A 152 -11.48 7.70 0.64
C ASN A 152 -10.01 8.06 0.93
N ASP A 153 -9.24 7.13 1.52
CA ASP A 153 -7.77 7.21 1.65
C ASP A 153 -7.15 7.09 0.24
N ARG A 154 -7.17 8.22 -0.49
CA ARG A 154 -6.82 8.31 -1.91
C ARG A 154 -6.02 9.57 -2.21
N ASP A 155 -5.35 9.54 -3.36
CA ASP A 155 -4.70 10.71 -3.98
C ASP A 155 -3.66 11.37 -3.05
N HIS A 156 -2.89 10.56 -2.32
CA HIS A 156 -1.90 11.02 -1.35
C HIS A 156 -0.90 11.98 -2.00
N ALA A 157 -0.38 11.67 -3.19
CA ALA A 157 0.53 12.55 -3.94
C ALA A 157 -0.05 13.97 -4.13
N ASP A 158 -1.33 14.08 -4.49
CA ASP A 158 -1.98 15.39 -4.71
C ASP A 158 -2.29 16.12 -3.40
N ARG A 159 -2.58 15.37 -2.32
CA ARG A 159 -2.69 15.95 -0.97
C ARG A 159 -1.35 16.48 -0.48
N ILE A 160 -0.27 15.75 -0.72
CA ILE A 160 1.08 16.17 -0.37
C ILE A 160 1.47 17.44 -1.14
N ARG A 161 1.25 17.49 -2.46
CA ARG A 161 1.52 18.70 -3.27
C ARG A 161 0.78 19.92 -2.77
N ARG A 162 -0.53 19.79 -2.51
CA ARG A 162 -1.34 20.90 -1.98
C ARG A 162 -0.82 21.35 -0.62
N TYR A 163 -0.46 20.42 0.25
CA TYR A 163 0.11 20.75 1.55
C TYR A 163 1.42 21.54 1.41
N MET A 164 2.33 21.12 0.51
CA MET A 164 3.56 21.85 0.22
C MET A 164 3.28 23.28 -0.28
N GLU A 165 2.33 23.45 -1.20
CA GLU A 165 1.93 24.76 -1.73
C GLU A 165 1.36 25.68 -0.64
N GLU A 166 0.43 25.18 0.16
CA GLU A 166 -0.22 25.92 1.26
C GLU A 166 0.78 26.35 2.35
N ARG A 167 1.84 25.57 2.53
CA ARG A 167 2.88 25.79 3.56
C ARG A 167 4.15 26.44 3.02
N GLY A 168 4.21 26.78 1.73
CA GLY A 168 5.37 27.39 1.08
C GLY A 168 6.62 26.49 1.09
N ILE A 169 6.45 25.17 1.11
CA ILE A 169 7.56 24.21 1.13
C ILE A 169 8.13 24.08 -0.29
N GLY A 170 9.43 24.34 -0.44
CA GLY A 170 10.11 24.31 -1.74
C GLY A 170 9.89 25.53 -2.62
N GLN A 171 9.25 26.57 -2.09
CA GLN A 171 9.29 27.91 -2.68
C GLN A 171 10.51 28.63 -2.11
N SER A 172 11.60 28.65 -2.87
CA SER A 172 12.75 29.52 -2.56
C SER A 172 12.28 30.98 -2.61
N SER A 173 12.55 31.73 -1.53
CA SER A 173 12.41 33.19 -1.51
C SER A 173 13.40 33.87 -2.45
#